data_AF-A0A0A9Z0C2-F1
#
_entry.id   AF-A0A0A9Z0C2-F1
#
_cell.length_a   1.000
_cell.length_b   1.000
_cell.length_c   1.000
_cell.angle_alpha   90.00
_cell.angle_beta   90.00
_cell.angle_gamma   90.00
#
_symmetry.space_group_name_H-M   'P 1'
#
loop_
_entity.id
_entity.type
_entity.pdbx_description
1 polymer ?
#
loop_
_entity_poly.entity_id
_entity_poly.type
_entity_poly.pdbx_seq_one_letter_code
_entity_poly.pdbx_strand_id
1 'polypeptide(L)'
;NLQKTIETHIIDSEAAISSLPTDRQEHIRHKVADILENTISKHKNQQDKSTDDQTTTKQIRSKLKKNELILTKADKGNVTVIMTKQDYTNKTMDFITKTNCTKLDKDPTDAYQKFIKQALERCTNIIDGPHLTKTFK
;
A
#
# COMPACT_ATOMS: atom_id res chain seq x y z
N ASN A 1 5.01 21.39 29.12
CA ASN A 1 5.74 22.67 29.22
C ASN A 1 6.58 22.89 27.95
N LEU A 2 5.94 22.78 26.78
CA LEU A 2 6.60 22.71 25.46
C LEU A 2 7.18 24.07 25.04
N GLN A 3 6.48 25.15 25.41
CA GLN A 3 6.90 26.52 25.16
C GLN A 3 8.26 26.82 25.80
N LYS A 4 8.46 26.38 27.05
CA LYS A 4 9.73 26.51 27.77
C LYS A 4 10.88 25.75 27.09
N THR A 5 10.59 24.58 26.49
CA THR A 5 11.60 23.80 25.74
C THR A 5 11.99 24.47 24.43
N ILE A 6 11.02 25.08 23.72
CA ILE A 6 11.28 25.85 22.50
C ILE A 6 12.12 27.08 22.82
N GLU A 7 11.79 27.81 23.89
CA GLU A 7 12.55 28.98 24.34
C GLU A 7 14.00 28.61 24.69
N THR A 8 14.23 27.52 25.42
CA THR A 8 15.58 27.03 25.71
C THR A 8 16.37 26.71 24.43
N HIS A 9 15.77 26.02 23.47
CA HIS A 9 16.44 25.70 22.21
C HIS A 9 16.75 26.93 21.35
N ILE A 10 15.91 27.96 21.38
CA ILE A 10 16.18 29.24 20.72
C ILE A 10 17.40 29.92 21.37
N ILE A 11 17.44 29.98 22.70
CA ILE A 11 18.53 30.59 23.46
C ILE A 11 19.85 29.85 23.20
N ASP A 12 19.84 28.52 23.24
CA ASP A 12 21.03 27.69 22.97
C ASP A 12 21.53 27.86 21.54
N SER A 13 20.60 27.95 20.57
CA SER A 13 20.94 28.16 19.17
C SER A 13 21.56 29.55 18.95
N GLU A 14 21.03 30.60 19.55
CA GLU A 14 21.57 31.96 19.42
C GLU A 14 22.93 32.09 20.11
N ALA A 15 23.13 31.43 21.26
CA ALA A 15 24.42 31.37 21.93
C ALA A 15 25.48 30.66 21.07
N ALA A 16 25.12 29.54 20.43
CA ALA A 16 26.00 28.84 19.51
C ALA A 16 26.32 29.67 18.26
N ILE A 17 25.33 30.37 17.69
CA ILE A 17 25.54 31.24 16.52
C ILE A 17 26.45 32.42 16.86
N SER A 18 26.29 33.00 18.05
CA SER A 18 27.11 34.13 18.51
C SER A 18 28.60 33.76 18.65
N SER A 19 28.91 32.47 18.80
CA SER A 19 30.28 31.96 18.84
C SER A 19 30.93 31.79 17.45
N LEU A 20 30.16 31.94 16.38
CA LEU A 20 30.64 31.77 15.00
C LEU A 20 31.14 33.09 14.40
N PRO A 21 31.99 33.04 13.36
CA PRO A 21 32.42 34.21 12.61
C PRO A 21 31.26 35.04 12.05
N THR A 22 31.36 36.37 12.16
CA THR A 22 30.28 37.33 11.86
C THR A 22 29.77 37.24 10.42
N ASP A 23 30.61 36.81 9.48
CA ASP A 23 30.27 36.57 8.07
C ASP A 23 29.27 35.44 7.85
N ARG A 24 29.14 34.51 8.82
CA ARG A 24 28.26 33.32 8.72
C ARG A 24 27.08 33.35 9.66
N GLN A 25 27.08 34.24 10.66
CA GLN A 25 26.04 34.29 11.68
C GLN A 25 24.65 34.49 11.08
N GLU A 26 24.51 35.42 10.15
CA GLU A 26 23.21 35.77 9.57
C GLU A 26 22.63 34.64 8.70
N HIS A 27 23.48 33.99 7.90
CA HIS A 27 23.07 32.85 7.09
C HIS A 27 22.57 31.68 7.96
N ILE A 28 23.25 31.45 9.09
CA ILE A 28 22.89 30.37 10.01
C ILE A 28 21.64 30.73 10.83
N ARG A 29 21.46 31.99 11.25
CA ARG A 29 20.21 32.47 11.86
C ARG A 29 19.00 32.19 10.98
N HIS A 30 19.08 32.56 9.71
CA HIS A 30 18.00 32.32 8.76
C HIS A 30 17.69 30.83 8.62
N LYS A 31 18.73 29.99 8.50
CA LYS A 31 18.56 28.53 8.37
C LYS A 31 17.95 27.89 9.61
N VAL A 32 18.33 28.37 10.81
CA VAL A 32 17.75 27.90 12.08
C VAL A 32 16.28 28.34 12.19
N ALA A 33 15.96 29.57 11.81
CA ALA A 33 14.58 30.06 11.77
C ALA A 33 13.70 29.21 10.83
N ASP A 34 14.18 28.91 9.61
CA ASP A 34 13.46 28.07 8.64
C ASP A 34 13.20 26.65 9.18
N ILE A 35 14.20 26.04 9.83
CA ILE A 35 14.06 24.70 10.41
C ILE A 35 13.07 24.70 11.58
N LEU A 36 13.12 25.74 12.42
CA LEU A 36 12.24 25.88 13.58
C LEU A 36 10.78 26.08 13.14
N GLU A 37 10.54 26.96 12.18
CA GLU A 37 9.20 27.22 11.62
C GLU A 37 8.59 25.96 11.00
N ASN A 38 9.39 25.22 10.23
CA ASN A 38 8.98 23.94 9.65
C ASN A 38 8.64 22.89 10.72
N THR A 39 9.41 22.85 11.80
CA THR A 39 9.22 21.88 12.89
C THR A 39 7.97 22.20 13.71
N ILE A 40 7.76 23.48 14.05
CA ILE A 40 6.55 23.95 14.75
C ILE A 40 5.30 23.70 13.90
N SER A 41 5.37 23.99 12.60
CA SER A 41 4.25 23.77 11.67
C SER A 41 3.91 22.29 11.51
N LYS A 42 4.91 21.41 11.42
CA LYS A 42 4.69 19.95 11.40
C LYS A 42 4.09 19.44 12.71
N HIS A 43 4.55 19.94 13.84
CA HIS A 43 4.06 19.52 15.15
C HIS A 43 2.58 19.92 15.37
N LYS A 44 2.19 21.14 14.96
CA LYS A 44 0.79 21.58 14.95
C LYS A 44 -0.09 20.66 14.08
N ASN A 45 0.37 20.33 12.86
CA ASN A 45 -0.38 19.46 11.95
C ASN A 45 -0.47 17.99 12.43
N GLN A 46 0.49 17.51 13.22
CA GLN A 46 0.49 16.14 13.77
C GLN A 46 -0.43 15.99 14.99
N GLN A 47 -0.57 17.03 15.82
CA GLN A 47 -1.45 16.98 16.99
C GLN A 47 -2.94 16.86 16.62
N ASP A 48 -3.36 17.40 15.47
CA ASP A 48 -4.79 17.45 15.10
C ASP A 48 -5.30 16.26 14.26
N LYS A 49 -4.43 15.37 13.72
CA LYS A 49 -4.89 14.36 12.74
C LYS A 49 -4.44 12.90 12.93
N SER A 50 -3.43 12.57 13.74
CA SER A 50 -2.80 11.23 13.61
C SER A 50 -3.16 10.19 14.67
N THR A 51 -3.63 10.58 15.85
CA THR A 51 -3.83 9.63 16.97
C THR A 51 -5.22 9.01 16.98
N ASP A 52 -6.25 9.77 16.64
CA ASP A 52 -7.64 9.30 16.69
C ASP A 52 -7.96 8.32 15.56
N ASP A 53 -7.54 8.62 14.32
CA ASP A 53 -7.76 7.76 13.15
C ASP A 53 -7.09 6.39 13.29
N GLN A 54 -5.87 6.37 13.83
CA GLN A 54 -5.15 5.10 14.08
C GLN A 54 -5.82 4.28 15.17
N THR A 55 -6.33 4.95 16.22
CA THR A 55 -7.01 4.28 17.33
C THR A 55 -8.35 3.72 16.88
N THR A 56 -9.12 4.51 16.15
CA THR A 56 -10.39 4.12 15.53
C THR A 56 -10.20 2.94 14.57
N THR A 57 -9.20 2.97 13.70
CA THR A 57 -8.89 1.86 12.79
C THR A 57 -8.54 0.58 13.55
N LYS A 58 -7.75 0.67 14.63
CA LYS A 58 -7.42 -0.48 15.49
C LYS A 58 -8.66 -1.06 16.16
N GLN A 59 -9.57 -0.21 16.65
CA GLN A 59 -10.82 -0.64 17.26
C GLN A 59 -11.73 -1.33 16.26
N ILE A 60 -11.89 -0.77 15.06
CA ILE A 60 -12.66 -1.39 13.96
C ILE A 60 -12.08 -2.77 13.63
N ARG A 61 -10.75 -2.87 13.47
CA ARG A 61 -10.08 -4.15 13.19
C ARG A 61 -10.31 -5.18 14.29
N SER A 62 -10.30 -4.76 15.55
CA SER A 62 -10.57 -5.64 16.69
C SER A 62 -12.02 -6.15 16.68
N LYS A 63 -12.99 -5.26 16.43
CA LYS A 63 -14.41 -5.63 16.29
C LYS A 63 -14.65 -6.61 15.13
N LEU A 64 -14.00 -6.40 13.98
CA LEU A 64 -14.12 -7.31 12.84
C LEU A 64 -13.59 -8.72 13.17
N LYS A 65 -12.42 -8.81 13.82
CA LYS A 65 -11.85 -10.09 14.25
C LYS A 65 -12.72 -10.81 15.28
N LYS A 66 -13.20 -10.07 16.29
CA LYS A 66 -14.01 -10.64 17.38
C LYS A 66 -15.31 -11.27 16.88
N ASN A 67 -15.92 -10.69 15.85
CA ASN A 67 -17.19 -11.14 15.28
C ASN A 67 -17.02 -11.99 14.00
N GLU A 68 -15.80 -12.45 13.69
CA GLU A 68 -15.51 -13.25 12.49
C GLU A 68 -16.05 -12.67 11.18
N LEU A 69 -15.93 -11.34 11.05
CA LEU A 69 -16.38 -10.60 9.87
C LEU A 69 -15.28 -10.52 8.82
N ILE A 70 -15.67 -10.64 7.56
CA ILE A 70 -14.81 -10.50 6.39
C ILE A 70 -15.10 -9.17 5.70
N LEU A 71 -14.02 -8.49 5.33
CA LEU A 71 -14.04 -7.31 4.47
C LEU A 71 -13.72 -7.74 3.03
N THR A 72 -14.62 -7.45 2.08
CA THR A 72 -14.43 -7.78 0.66
C THR A 72 -14.69 -6.57 -0.22
N LYS A 73 -14.07 -6.52 -1.40
CA LYS A 73 -14.35 -5.49 -2.39
C LYS A 73 -15.64 -5.85 -3.14
N ALA A 74 -16.51 -4.86 -3.35
CA ALA A 74 -17.62 -5.01 -4.27
C ALA A 74 -17.12 -5.02 -5.73
N ASP A 75 -17.87 -5.68 -6.61
CA ASP A 75 -17.59 -5.74 -8.05
C ASP A 75 -17.63 -4.35 -8.72
N LYS A 76 -18.43 -3.42 -8.17
CA LYS A 76 -18.60 -2.07 -8.72
C LYS A 76 -18.53 -0.98 -7.64
N GLY A 77 -17.95 0.17 -7.98
CA GLY A 77 -18.17 1.43 -7.28
C GLY A 77 -17.24 1.77 -6.11
N ASN A 78 -16.03 1.20 -6.01
CA ASN A 78 -15.11 1.42 -4.88
C ASN A 78 -15.79 1.21 -3.51
N VAL A 79 -16.75 0.28 -3.46
CA VAL A 79 -17.50 -0.06 -2.25
C VAL A 79 -16.83 -1.25 -1.58
N THR A 80 -16.84 -1.23 -0.25
CA THR A 80 -16.38 -2.34 0.59
C THR A 80 -17.59 -3.00 1.26
N VAL A 81 -17.67 -4.32 1.20
CA VAL A 81 -18.73 -5.12 1.80
C VAL A 81 -18.20 -5.82 3.04
N ILE A 82 -18.97 -5.73 4.13
CA ILE A 82 -18.72 -6.45 5.38
C ILE A 82 -19.77 -7.56 5.49
N MET A 83 -19.32 -8.80 5.70
CA MET A 83 -20.22 -9.94 5.88
C MET A 83 -19.61 -10.94 6.86
N THR A 84 -20.42 -11.87 7.36
CA THR A 84 -19.89 -12.96 8.20
C THR A 84 -19.07 -13.92 7.35
N LYS A 85 -18.10 -14.60 7.98
CA LYS A 85 -17.34 -15.67 7.32
C LYS A 85 -18.24 -16.80 6.80
N GLN A 86 -19.31 -17.11 7.53
CA GLN A 86 -20.29 -18.12 7.13
C GLN A 86 -21.04 -17.68 5.86
N ASP A 87 -21.55 -16.46 5.80
CA ASP A 87 -22.25 -15.94 4.61
C ASP A 87 -21.33 -15.90 3.39
N TYR A 88 -20.08 -15.48 3.58
CA TYR A 88 -19.08 -15.48 2.51
C TYR A 88 -18.87 -16.89 1.94
N THR A 89 -18.71 -17.88 2.83
CA THR A 89 -18.49 -19.28 2.44
C THR A 89 -19.71 -19.83 1.71
N ASN A 90 -20.92 -19.60 2.24
CA ASN A 90 -22.17 -20.05 1.63
C ASN A 90 -22.37 -19.44 0.25
N LYS A 91 -22.22 -18.11 0.11
CA LYS A 91 -22.33 -17.43 -1.19
C LYS A 91 -21.31 -17.93 -2.21
N THR A 92 -20.08 -18.20 -1.76
CA THR A 92 -19.02 -18.73 -2.63
C THR A 92 -19.35 -20.14 -3.10
N MET A 93 -19.79 -21.02 -2.20
CA MET A 93 -20.19 -22.38 -2.56
C MET A 93 -21.43 -22.41 -3.44
N ASP A 94 -22.41 -21.55 -3.17
CA ASP A 94 -23.60 -21.38 -4.02
C ASP A 94 -23.21 -20.96 -5.43
N PHE A 95 -22.27 -20.01 -5.56
CA PHE A 95 -21.76 -19.57 -6.85
C PHE A 95 -21.07 -20.73 -7.61
N ILE A 96 -20.18 -21.46 -6.95
CA ILE A 96 -19.47 -22.61 -7.54
C ILE A 96 -20.47 -23.67 -8.00
N THR A 97 -21.45 -24.00 -7.15
CA THR A 97 -22.46 -25.04 -7.41
C THR A 97 -23.39 -24.64 -8.56
N LYS A 98 -23.88 -23.40 -8.57
CA LYS A 98 -24.75 -22.88 -9.65
C LYS A 98 -24.05 -22.78 -10.99
N THR A 99 -22.74 -22.52 -10.98
CA THR A 99 -21.94 -22.38 -12.21
C THR A 99 -21.56 -23.75 -12.81
N ASN A 100 -21.93 -24.87 -12.18
CA ASN A 100 -21.58 -26.23 -12.60
C ASN A 100 -20.06 -26.40 -12.81
N CYS A 101 -19.24 -25.75 -11.97
CA CYS A 101 -17.79 -25.84 -12.07
C CYS A 101 -17.32 -27.29 -11.89
N THR A 102 -16.55 -27.80 -12.84
CA THR A 102 -15.94 -29.13 -12.73
C THR A 102 -14.60 -29.03 -12.02
N LYS A 103 -14.40 -29.81 -10.96
CA LYS A 103 -13.09 -29.92 -10.32
C LYS A 103 -12.13 -30.61 -11.28
N LEU A 104 -10.95 -30.05 -11.44
CA LEU A 104 -9.92 -30.61 -12.29
C LEU A 104 -8.91 -31.39 -11.43
N ASP A 105 -8.60 -32.62 -11.84
CA ASP A 105 -7.72 -33.53 -11.07
C ASP A 105 -6.24 -33.22 -11.23
N LYS A 106 -5.87 -32.55 -12.34
CA LYS A 106 -4.51 -32.16 -12.67
C LYS A 106 -4.51 -30.76 -13.26
N ASP A 107 -3.45 -30.00 -12.99
CA ASP A 107 -3.19 -28.72 -13.64
C ASP A 107 -3.19 -28.90 -15.18
N PRO A 108 -4.04 -28.18 -15.94
CA PRO A 108 -4.14 -28.32 -17.40
C PRO A 108 -3.09 -27.51 -18.14
N THR A 109 -2.25 -26.73 -17.42
CA THR A 109 -1.28 -25.81 -18.02
C THR A 109 -0.38 -26.52 -19.04
N ASP A 110 0.17 -27.69 -18.69
CA ASP A 110 1.01 -28.47 -19.61
C ASP A 110 0.26 -28.89 -20.88
N ALA A 111 -1.01 -29.27 -20.74
CA ALA A 111 -1.85 -29.67 -21.85
C ALA A 111 -2.12 -28.48 -22.78
N TYR A 112 -2.47 -27.32 -22.22
CA TYR A 112 -2.64 -26.09 -23.00
C TYR A 112 -1.35 -25.64 -23.69
N GLN A 113 -0.20 -25.71 -23.02
CA GLN A 113 1.09 -25.40 -23.64
C GLN A 113 1.38 -26.32 -24.83
N LYS A 114 1.10 -27.61 -24.70
CA LYS A 114 1.24 -28.58 -25.79
C LYS A 114 0.30 -28.25 -26.96
N PHE A 115 -0.96 -27.93 -26.68
CA PHE A 115 -1.92 -27.56 -27.72
C PHE A 115 -1.54 -26.26 -28.43
N ILE A 116 -1.04 -25.26 -27.69
CA ILE A 116 -0.53 -24.01 -28.28
C ILE A 116 0.65 -24.32 -29.20
N LYS A 117 1.62 -25.13 -28.77
CA LYS A 117 2.76 -25.52 -29.59
C LYS A 117 2.34 -26.23 -30.87
N GLN A 118 1.41 -27.19 -30.77
CA GLN A 118 0.87 -27.90 -31.92
C GLN A 118 0.12 -26.97 -32.88
N ALA A 119 -0.65 -26.01 -32.36
CA ALA A 119 -1.34 -25.02 -33.17
C ALA A 119 -0.34 -24.12 -33.93
N LEU A 120 0.74 -23.68 -33.27
CA LEU A 120 1.81 -22.90 -33.89
C LEU A 120 2.54 -23.69 -34.98
N GLU A 121 2.86 -24.96 -34.73
CA GLU A 121 3.48 -25.87 -35.72
C GLU A 121 2.58 -26.09 -36.94
N ARG A 122 1.25 -26.07 -36.78
CA ARG A 122 0.28 -26.21 -37.87
C ARG A 122 0.09 -24.92 -38.66
N CYS A 123 0.31 -23.76 -38.05
CA CYS A 123 0.15 -22.44 -38.65
C CYS A 123 1.42 -21.97 -39.39
N THR A 124 2.02 -22.84 -40.22
CA THR A 124 3.23 -22.52 -41.00
C THR A 124 3.07 -21.35 -41.98
N ASN A 125 1.83 -20.95 -42.28
CA ASN A 125 1.53 -19.86 -43.21
C ASN A 125 1.30 -18.50 -42.53
N ILE A 126 1.30 -18.43 -41.20
CA ILE A 126 1.05 -17.18 -40.45
C ILE A 126 2.38 -16.55 -39.98
N ILE A 127 3.40 -17.36 -39.73
CA ILE A 127 4.71 -16.91 -39.27
C ILE A 127 5.77 -17.55 -40.15
N ASP A 128 6.49 -16.74 -40.94
CA ASP A 128 7.59 -17.23 -41.76
C ASP A 128 8.66 -17.89 -40.87
N GLY A 129 9.10 -19.08 -41.29
CA GLY A 129 9.95 -20.00 -40.53
C GLY A 129 11.27 -19.49 -39.93
N PRO A 130 11.91 -18.38 -40.36
CA PRO A 130 13.18 -17.95 -39.77
C PRO A 130 13.11 -17.49 -38.30
N HIS A 131 11.91 -17.18 -37.77
CA HIS A 131 11.77 -16.56 -36.45
C HIS A 131 11.44 -17.51 -35.30
N LEU A 132 11.11 -18.78 -35.57
CA LEU A 132 10.73 -19.77 -34.54
C LEU A 132 11.85 -20.73 -34.14
N THR A 133 13.01 -20.69 -34.80
CA THR A 133 14.13 -21.63 -34.55
C THR A 133 14.97 -21.30 -33.32
N LYS A 134 14.61 -20.27 -32.54
CA LYS A 134 15.31 -19.97 -31.29
C LYS A 134 14.32 -19.95 -30.11
N THR A 135 14.49 -20.99 -29.30
CA THR A 135 14.27 -20.99 -27.84
C THR A 135 12.87 -21.37 -27.36
N PHE A 136 12.67 -22.67 -27.18
CA PHE A 136 12.00 -23.21 -26.00
C PHE A 136 12.77 -24.48 -25.58
N LYS A 137 13.80 -24.28 -24.76
CA LYS A 137 14.44 -25.33 -23.94
C LYS A 137 13.97 -25.14 -22.51
#